data_AF-A0A4Q4U9U0-F1
#
_entry.id   AF-A0A4Q4U9U0-F1
#
_cell.length_a   1.000
_cell.length_b   1.000
_cell.length_c   1.000
_cell.angle_alpha   90.00
_cell.angle_beta   90.00
_cell.angle_gamma   90.00
#
_symmetry.space_group_name_H-M   'P 1'
#
loop_
_entity.id
_entity.type
_entity.pdbx_description
1 polymer ?
#
loop_
_entity_poly.entity_id
_entity_poly.type
_entity_poly.pdbx_seq_one_letter_code
_entity_poly.pdbx_strand_id
1 'polypeptide(L)'
;MLRLQITCYLMNVKMGLSVLQTILLFLVTLGISNVLALTPPPPLPPPDEVDENVTAALADVSQPETGIAYFEQYIDHENPGFGTFSQTYWYNATYWKGPGSPIILFTPGEVAAAGYTGYLTDAAITGLIAKEVGGAVLLVEHRYWGNSTPYVEQTTKNLRFLNLDQSVADFVHFARTAKLPFDQNGTSNAENAPWIWSGGSYSGALGAWVESLAPGTFWATHSSSGPVQAIYDYWQYFYPIQDEFADSGLQGMPKNCSSDFSAIIDYVDRVFLHGSRKQKDDLKQLFGLQDVRHGDDAAAAISAPIWAWQSIQLYSGYSKFYQMCDAIEGVSPSTTVAEFSKRGVGLKKALPNYAKWYTTSYLPGLCASYGYEDWQDKNSVLCLDTYNASSPMFTDWTESNAFFRTWVWMTCNDPFFYYQTGAPWGRPTVFSRLADAQYYQRQCELFFPRQGPYTYASNRGKTAAALNAHTKGWHLYDTKRLMWVNGEFDPWRSASMASVFRTGGPVPSTPQAPSIVIPGARHCNDLRVNNAVNEDVKKTQEAIIKQMAKWANEFYGPGRGRRHLPLTDAKVR
;
A
#
# COMPACT_ATOMS: atom_id res chain seq x y z
N MET A 1 56.08 23.41 2.65
CA MET A 1 55.32 22.56 3.59
C MET A 1 53.87 23.04 3.80
N LEU A 2 53.17 23.50 2.74
CA LEU A 2 51.73 23.86 2.83
C LEU A 2 50.95 23.47 1.55
N ARG A 3 51.48 22.52 0.77
CA ARG A 3 50.86 22.00 -0.46
C ARG A 3 50.73 20.47 -0.52
N LEU A 4 51.10 19.77 0.57
CA LEU A 4 50.92 18.31 0.69
C LEU A 4 49.84 17.89 1.71
N GLN A 5 49.24 18.82 2.46
CA GLN A 5 48.19 18.49 3.44
C GLN A 5 46.75 18.65 2.92
N ILE A 6 46.54 19.32 1.79
CA ILE A 6 45.20 19.52 1.21
C ILE A 6 44.78 18.34 0.32
N THR A 7 45.73 17.64 -0.30
CA THR A 7 45.45 16.50 -1.19
C THR A 7 45.06 15.23 -0.43
N CYS A 8 45.60 14.99 0.78
CA CYS A 8 45.19 13.86 1.63
C CYS A 8 43.81 14.03 2.27
N TYR A 9 43.36 15.27 2.50
CA TYR A 9 42.02 15.53 3.07
C TYR A 9 40.90 15.34 2.04
N LEU A 10 41.16 15.64 0.76
CA LEU A 10 40.18 15.45 -0.33
C LEU A 10 40.07 14.01 -0.84
N MET A 11 41.12 13.18 -0.68
CA MET A 11 41.05 11.74 -1.03
C MET A 11 40.38 10.89 0.06
N ASN A 12 40.54 11.24 1.35
CA ASN A 12 39.86 10.52 2.44
C ASN A 12 38.37 10.83 2.55
N VAL A 13 37.91 12.01 2.11
CA VAL A 13 36.47 12.33 2.06
C VAL A 13 35.79 11.61 0.87
N LYS A 14 36.50 11.34 -0.24
CA LYS A 14 35.94 10.59 -1.37
C LYS A 14 35.91 9.07 -1.17
N MET A 15 36.82 8.49 -0.37
CA MET A 15 36.79 7.05 -0.03
C MET A 15 35.86 6.72 1.15
N GLY A 16 35.50 7.69 2.00
CA GLY A 16 34.55 7.50 3.10
C GLY A 16 33.07 7.50 2.70
N LEU A 17 32.72 8.12 1.56
CA LEU A 17 31.33 8.15 1.07
C LEU A 17 30.93 6.88 0.28
N SER A 18 31.86 6.21 -0.40
CA SER A 18 31.50 5.04 -1.21
C SER A 18 31.24 3.77 -0.38
N VAL A 19 31.77 3.70 0.85
CA VAL A 19 31.61 2.55 1.76
C VAL A 19 30.37 2.70 2.65
N LEU A 20 29.97 3.93 3.00
CA LEU A 20 28.69 4.15 3.68
C LEU A 20 27.48 3.95 2.75
N GLN A 21 27.61 4.23 1.45
CA GLN A 21 26.55 3.94 0.47
C GLN A 21 26.37 2.43 0.20
N THR A 22 27.40 1.61 0.38
CA THR A 22 27.29 0.15 0.21
C THR A 22 26.82 -0.57 1.48
N ILE A 23 27.01 0.01 2.67
CA ILE A 23 26.54 -0.58 3.93
C ILE A 23 25.08 -0.20 4.26
N LEU A 24 24.56 0.92 3.72
CA LEU A 24 23.14 1.27 3.87
C LEU A 24 22.20 0.51 2.92
N LEU A 25 22.73 -0.17 1.89
CA LEU A 25 21.93 -1.03 1.01
C LEU A 25 21.69 -2.45 1.58
N PHE A 26 22.33 -2.82 2.70
CA PHE A 26 22.34 -4.19 3.21
C PHE A 26 21.33 -4.49 4.33
N LEU A 27 20.35 -3.61 4.56
CA LEU A 27 19.29 -3.81 5.58
C LEU A 27 17.85 -3.79 5.04
N VAL A 28 17.65 -3.81 3.72
CA VAL A 28 16.30 -3.81 3.11
C VAL A 28 15.89 -5.18 2.54
N THR A 29 16.72 -6.22 2.71
CA THR A 29 16.42 -7.59 2.27
C THR A 29 16.05 -8.53 3.41
N LEU A 30 15.35 -8.04 4.43
CA LEU A 30 14.47 -8.92 5.19
C LEU A 30 13.16 -8.95 4.44
N GLY A 31 12.96 -10.01 3.66
CA GLY A 31 11.62 -10.41 3.24
C GLY A 31 10.76 -10.50 4.48
N ILE A 32 9.98 -9.44 4.74
CA ILE A 32 9.04 -9.37 5.85
C ILE A 32 8.02 -10.43 5.53
N SER A 33 8.24 -11.61 6.10
CA SER A 33 7.21 -12.61 6.25
C SER A 33 6.08 -11.91 6.99
N ASN A 34 5.05 -11.46 6.28
CA ASN A 34 3.91 -10.64 6.73
C ASN A 34 3.36 -11.08 8.10
N VAL A 35 3.97 -10.63 9.20
CA VAL A 35 3.43 -10.76 10.55
C VAL A 35 3.20 -9.32 11.01
N LEU A 36 1.94 -8.96 11.17
CA LEU A 36 1.49 -7.61 11.47
C LEU A 36 1.06 -7.58 12.93
N ALA A 37 1.37 -6.49 13.63
CA ALA A 37 1.06 -6.29 15.05
C ALA A 37 -0.38 -5.79 15.21
N LEU A 38 -0.62 -4.65 15.87
CA LEU A 38 -1.95 -4.12 16.17
C LEU A 38 -2.33 -2.85 15.41
N THR A 39 -1.48 -2.41 14.48
CA THR A 39 -1.79 -1.33 13.53
C THR A 39 -2.39 -1.92 12.26
N PRO A 40 -3.55 -1.43 11.78
CA PRO A 40 -4.13 -1.89 10.53
C PRO A 40 -3.11 -1.73 9.40
N PRO A 41 -2.87 -2.76 8.59
CA PRO A 41 -1.88 -2.66 7.54
C PRO A 41 -2.29 -1.59 6.53
N PRO A 42 -1.34 -0.81 6.03
CA PRO A 42 -1.61 0.15 4.97
C PRO A 42 -2.07 -0.55 3.67
N PRO A 43 -2.85 0.16 2.84
CA PRO A 43 -3.17 -0.19 1.46
C PRO A 43 -1.92 -0.13 0.55
N LEU A 44 -0.99 -1.08 0.68
CA LEU A 44 0.22 -1.09 -0.16
C LEU A 44 0.06 -1.89 -1.47
N PRO A 45 0.60 -1.40 -2.61
CA PRO A 45 0.73 -2.24 -3.81
C PRO A 45 1.65 -3.44 -3.53
N PRO A 46 1.62 -4.50 -4.37
CA PRO A 46 2.44 -5.68 -4.17
C PRO A 46 3.91 -5.29 -4.07
N PRO A 47 4.62 -5.78 -3.04
CA PRO A 47 6.03 -5.46 -2.85
C PRO A 47 6.83 -5.94 -4.05
N ASP A 48 7.94 -5.25 -4.27
CA ASP A 48 8.84 -5.59 -5.35
C ASP A 48 9.79 -6.70 -4.94
N GLU A 49 9.81 -7.77 -5.73
CA GLU A 49 10.92 -8.71 -5.73
C GLU A 49 11.88 -8.22 -6.82
N VAL A 50 12.57 -7.10 -6.57
CA VAL A 50 13.53 -6.55 -7.55
C VAL A 50 14.73 -7.48 -7.62
N ASP A 51 15.04 -7.96 -8.81
CA ASP A 51 16.32 -8.61 -9.10
C ASP A 51 17.46 -7.60 -8.89
N GLU A 52 18.51 -7.98 -8.17
CA GLU A 52 19.68 -7.11 -7.93
C GLU A 52 20.25 -6.52 -9.21
N ASN A 53 20.16 -7.24 -10.33
CA ASN A 53 20.61 -6.77 -11.65
C ASN A 53 19.74 -5.63 -12.19
N VAL A 54 18.44 -5.62 -11.90
CA VAL A 54 17.53 -4.53 -12.31
C VAL A 54 17.87 -3.26 -11.53
N THR A 55 18.09 -3.38 -10.22
CA THR A 55 18.53 -2.25 -9.39
C THR A 55 19.88 -1.72 -9.84
N ALA A 56 20.85 -2.60 -10.13
CA ALA A 56 22.17 -2.22 -10.61
C ALA A 56 22.10 -1.51 -11.97
N ALA A 57 21.27 -2.00 -12.90
CA ALA A 57 21.06 -1.37 -14.21
C ALA A 57 20.43 0.02 -14.09
N LEU A 58 19.42 0.17 -13.22
CA LEU A 58 18.78 1.48 -12.96
C LEU A 58 19.72 2.46 -12.25
N ALA A 59 20.72 1.97 -11.51
CA ALA A 59 21.72 2.79 -10.83
C ALA A 59 22.98 3.07 -11.68
N ASP A 60 23.10 2.47 -12.87
CA ASP A 60 24.24 2.67 -13.75
C ASP A 60 24.18 4.06 -14.40
N VAL A 61 24.95 4.99 -13.82
CA VAL A 61 25.07 6.37 -14.30
C VAL A 61 25.62 6.52 -15.72
N SER A 62 26.13 5.44 -16.32
CA SER A 62 26.54 5.42 -17.72
C SER A 62 25.37 5.25 -18.70
N GLN A 63 24.20 4.83 -18.21
CA GLN A 63 22.95 4.72 -18.97
C GLN A 63 22.14 6.01 -18.83
N PRO A 64 22.13 6.93 -19.82
CA PRO A 64 21.42 8.19 -19.70
C PRO A 64 19.89 8.01 -19.65
N GLU A 65 19.38 6.86 -20.10
CA GLU A 65 17.96 6.51 -20.13
C GLU A 65 17.38 6.11 -18.76
N THR A 66 18.20 5.75 -17.78
CA THR A 66 17.73 5.29 -16.45
C THR A 66 18.45 6.02 -15.34
N GLY A 67 17.81 6.21 -14.19
CA GLY A 67 18.51 6.82 -13.06
C GLY A 67 17.61 7.28 -11.92
N ILE A 68 18.25 7.98 -10.99
CA ILE A 68 17.64 8.66 -9.84
C ILE A 68 17.83 10.15 -10.03
N ALA A 69 16.78 10.92 -9.80
CA ALA A 69 16.81 12.36 -9.85
C ALA A 69 15.99 12.97 -8.72
N TYR A 70 16.16 14.28 -8.54
CA TYR A 70 15.57 15.03 -7.45
C TYR A 70 14.79 16.21 -8.02
N PHE A 71 13.65 16.49 -7.41
CA PHE A 71 12.79 17.59 -7.77
C PHE A 71 12.56 18.48 -6.54
N GLU A 72 12.82 19.77 -6.68
CA GLU A 72 12.59 20.73 -5.60
C GLU A 72 11.09 21.02 -5.50
N GLN A 73 10.47 20.49 -4.45
CA GLN A 73 9.04 20.56 -4.20
C GLN A 73 8.73 21.57 -3.10
N TYR A 74 7.60 22.26 -3.17
CA TYR A 74 7.18 23.15 -2.10
C TYR A 74 6.84 22.38 -0.82
N ILE A 75 7.32 22.86 0.32
CA ILE A 75 6.87 22.34 1.63
C ILE A 75 5.37 22.59 1.80
N ASP A 76 4.94 23.79 1.40
CA ASP A 76 3.56 24.25 1.44
C ASP A 76 3.20 24.95 0.11
N HIS A 77 2.30 24.32 -0.66
CA HIS A 77 1.82 24.85 -1.94
C HIS A 77 0.97 26.12 -1.80
N GLU A 78 0.33 26.35 -0.64
CA GLU A 78 -0.47 27.56 -0.38
C GLU A 78 0.41 28.73 0.08
N ASN A 79 1.58 28.43 0.65
CA ASN A 79 2.52 29.44 1.12
C ASN A 79 3.97 29.05 0.78
N PRO A 80 4.44 29.37 -0.45
CA PRO A 80 5.80 29.07 -0.90
C PRO A 80 6.92 29.69 -0.03
N GLY A 81 6.60 30.65 0.84
CA GLY A 81 7.55 31.23 1.80
C GLY A 81 8.09 30.23 2.83
N PHE A 82 7.47 29.05 2.98
CA PHE A 82 8.02 27.95 3.80
C PHE A 82 9.25 27.28 3.18
N GLY A 83 9.53 27.52 1.90
CA GLY A 83 10.67 26.93 1.17
C GLY A 83 10.34 25.62 0.48
N THR A 84 11.39 24.92 0.05
CA THR A 84 11.31 23.66 -0.69
C THR A 84 11.95 22.50 0.06
N PHE A 85 11.61 21.28 -0.34
CA PHE A 85 12.32 20.06 0.03
C PHE A 85 12.62 19.25 -1.24
N SER A 86 13.61 18.38 -1.16
CA SER A 86 14.00 17.54 -2.30
C SER A 86 13.14 16.27 -2.34
N GLN A 87 12.33 16.14 -3.39
CA GLN A 87 11.52 14.96 -3.67
C GLN A 87 12.31 14.03 -4.60
N THR A 88 12.51 12.78 -4.17
CA THR A 88 13.25 11.77 -4.94
C THR A 88 12.33 11.10 -5.96
N TYR A 89 12.85 10.86 -7.16
CA TYR A 89 12.20 10.01 -8.14
C TYR A 89 13.21 9.20 -8.95
N TRP A 90 12.77 8.06 -9.45
CA TRP A 90 13.52 7.21 -10.36
C TRP A 90 12.86 7.25 -11.73
N TYR A 91 13.63 7.03 -12.78
CA TYR A 91 13.12 7.02 -14.14
C TYR A 91 13.70 5.89 -14.97
N ASN A 92 12.90 5.47 -15.94
CA ASN A 92 13.32 4.59 -17.02
C ASN A 92 12.71 5.08 -18.35
N ALA A 93 13.57 5.56 -19.23
CA ALA A 93 13.26 6.10 -20.53
C ALA A 93 13.66 5.17 -21.69
N THR A 94 13.93 3.88 -21.44
CA THR A 94 14.33 2.91 -22.48
C THR A 94 13.36 2.83 -23.65
N TYR A 95 12.05 3.04 -23.42
CA TYR A 95 11.03 3.03 -24.48
C TYR A 95 10.64 4.42 -24.99
N TRP A 96 11.17 5.48 -24.38
CA TRP A 96 10.76 6.85 -24.67
C TRP A 96 11.28 7.30 -26.03
N LYS A 97 10.37 7.75 -26.89
CA LYS A 97 10.70 8.07 -28.29
C LYS A 97 11.24 9.48 -28.50
N GLY A 98 11.32 10.31 -27.46
CA GLY A 98 11.78 11.70 -27.56
C GLY A 98 10.73 12.72 -27.11
N PRO A 99 11.05 14.01 -27.20
CA PRO A 99 10.21 15.14 -26.81
C PRO A 99 8.72 14.99 -27.16
N GLY A 100 7.84 15.16 -26.17
CA GLY A 100 6.39 15.07 -26.34
C GLY A 100 5.82 13.65 -26.33
N SER A 101 6.67 12.61 -26.17
CA SER A 101 6.21 11.23 -25.97
C SER A 101 5.59 11.02 -24.58
N PRO A 102 4.70 10.02 -24.40
CA PRO A 102 3.98 9.82 -23.15
C PRO A 102 4.90 9.59 -21.93
N ILE A 103 4.41 9.98 -20.76
CA ILE A 103 5.07 9.75 -19.46
C ILE A 103 4.13 8.95 -18.58
N ILE A 104 4.58 7.80 -18.08
CA ILE A 104 3.83 6.94 -17.17
C ILE A 104 4.35 7.23 -15.77
N LEU A 105 3.52 7.82 -14.91
CA LEU A 105 3.86 8.06 -13.51
C LEU A 105 3.30 6.93 -12.65
N PHE A 106 4.16 6.40 -11.79
CA PHE A 106 3.81 5.53 -10.68
C PHE A 106 4.34 6.11 -9.38
N THR A 107 3.58 5.95 -8.31
CA THR A 107 4.07 6.15 -6.94
C THR A 107 3.59 4.95 -6.12
N PRO A 108 4.41 4.37 -5.23
CA PRO A 108 3.97 3.29 -4.37
C PRO A 108 3.11 3.81 -3.22
N GLY A 109 2.97 5.13 -3.09
CA GLY A 109 2.15 5.78 -2.07
C GLY A 109 2.88 5.86 -0.74
N GLU A 110 2.32 5.19 0.26
CA GLU A 110 2.61 5.29 1.69
C GLU A 110 3.78 4.40 2.13
N VAL A 111 4.84 4.38 1.32
CA VAL A 111 6.07 3.62 1.56
C VAL A 111 7.27 4.25 0.84
N ALA A 112 8.48 4.00 1.35
CA ALA A 112 9.71 4.40 0.68
C ALA A 112 9.79 3.78 -0.73
N ALA A 113 10.04 4.61 -1.74
CA ALA A 113 9.92 4.20 -3.13
C ALA A 113 11.15 3.46 -3.67
N ALA A 114 12.29 3.53 -2.96
CA ALA A 114 13.51 2.81 -3.34
C ALA A 114 13.31 1.29 -3.48
N GLY A 115 12.38 0.71 -2.71
CA GLY A 115 12.02 -0.71 -2.78
C GLY A 115 10.99 -1.08 -3.86
N TYR A 116 10.65 -0.17 -4.78
CA TYR A 116 9.61 -0.35 -5.81
C TYR A 116 10.11 -0.10 -7.24
N THR A 117 11.43 -0.19 -7.47
CA THR A 117 12.07 0.16 -8.75
C THR A 117 11.76 -0.78 -9.91
N GLY A 118 11.36 -2.02 -9.67
CA GLY A 118 10.82 -2.95 -10.67
C GLY A 118 9.56 -2.43 -11.35
N TYR A 119 8.81 -1.51 -10.73
CA TYR A 119 7.72 -0.78 -11.38
C TYR A 119 8.19 0.20 -12.48
N LEU A 120 9.49 0.38 -12.67
CA LEU A 120 10.04 1.11 -13.82
C LEU A 120 10.20 0.23 -15.07
N THR A 121 9.93 -1.08 -14.97
CA THR A 121 10.32 -2.07 -15.99
C THR A 121 9.13 -2.90 -16.49
N ASP A 122 9.38 -3.74 -17.49
CA ASP A 122 8.42 -4.73 -18.01
C ASP A 122 7.99 -5.79 -16.98
N ALA A 123 8.55 -5.79 -15.76
CA ALA A 123 8.05 -6.61 -14.65
C ALA A 123 6.69 -6.12 -14.12
N ALA A 124 6.29 -4.89 -14.44
CA ALA A 124 5.04 -4.27 -14.03
C ALA A 124 4.26 -3.67 -15.20
N ILE A 125 2.97 -3.43 -14.96
CA ILE A 125 2.04 -2.88 -15.96
C ILE A 125 2.49 -1.52 -16.50
N THR A 126 3.16 -0.72 -15.68
CA THR A 126 3.72 0.60 -16.01
C THR A 126 4.75 0.54 -17.13
N GLY A 127 5.70 -0.41 -17.06
CA GLY A 127 6.67 -0.66 -18.13
C GLY A 127 6.02 -1.15 -19.41
N LEU A 128 5.05 -2.07 -19.30
CA LEU A 128 4.31 -2.57 -20.47
C LEU A 128 3.48 -1.47 -21.15
N ILE A 129 2.86 -0.57 -20.39
CA ILE A 129 2.20 0.63 -20.94
C ILE A 129 3.24 1.50 -21.66
N ALA A 130 4.36 1.82 -21.02
CA ALA A 130 5.41 2.64 -21.60
C ALA A 130 5.96 2.06 -22.91
N LYS A 131 6.18 0.74 -22.96
CA LYS A 131 6.61 0.02 -24.15
C LYS A 131 5.62 0.13 -25.30
N GLU A 132 4.33 -0.06 -25.03
CA GLU A 132 3.27 0.05 -26.03
C GLU A 132 3.15 1.47 -26.58
N VAL A 133 3.20 2.47 -25.70
CA VAL A 133 2.98 3.86 -26.10
C VAL A 133 4.26 4.57 -26.57
N GLY A 134 5.44 3.97 -26.38
CA GLY A 134 6.73 4.60 -26.64
C GLY A 134 7.06 5.72 -25.64
N GLY A 135 6.74 5.50 -24.38
CA GLY A 135 6.88 6.48 -23.29
C GLY A 135 8.01 6.16 -22.30
N ALA A 136 8.19 7.04 -21.32
CA ALA A 136 9.07 6.81 -20.17
C ALA A 136 8.23 6.45 -18.93
N VAL A 137 8.81 5.72 -17.98
CA VAL A 137 8.22 5.50 -16.66
C VAL A 137 8.94 6.33 -15.62
N LEU A 138 8.19 6.99 -14.74
CA LEU A 138 8.67 7.69 -13.56
C LEU A 138 8.10 7.00 -12.31
N LEU A 139 8.97 6.70 -11.35
CA LEU A 139 8.63 6.27 -10.01
C LEU A 139 8.88 7.44 -9.07
N VAL A 140 7.83 8.09 -8.59
CA VAL A 140 7.93 9.32 -7.78
C VAL A 140 7.64 9.00 -6.32
N GLU A 141 8.57 9.32 -5.42
CA GLU A 141 8.39 9.12 -3.99
C GLU A 141 7.42 10.16 -3.43
N HIS A 142 6.50 9.70 -2.58
CA HIS A 142 5.51 10.57 -1.96
C HIS A 142 6.14 11.41 -0.83
N ARG A 143 5.67 12.65 -0.63
CA ARG A 143 6.11 13.49 0.50
C ARG A 143 6.01 12.73 1.83
N TYR A 144 7.02 12.86 2.69
CA TYR A 144 7.15 12.20 4.00
C TYR A 144 7.45 10.69 3.99
N TRP A 145 7.72 10.08 2.82
CA TRP A 145 8.25 8.71 2.76
C TRP A 145 9.65 8.67 2.19
N GLY A 146 10.40 7.66 2.60
CA GLY A 146 11.80 7.49 2.21
C GLY A 146 12.63 8.74 2.48
N ASN A 147 13.31 9.22 1.45
CA ASN A 147 14.16 10.40 1.55
C ASN A 147 13.42 11.71 1.22
N SER A 148 12.15 11.63 0.83
CA SER A 148 11.36 12.76 0.34
C SER A 148 10.60 13.46 1.47
N THR A 149 11.31 13.94 2.48
CA THR A 149 10.70 14.57 3.67
C THR A 149 11.14 16.03 3.86
N PRO A 150 10.20 16.96 4.12
CA PRO A 150 10.53 18.33 4.54
C PRO A 150 11.23 18.43 5.89
N TYR A 151 11.02 17.45 6.77
CA TYR A 151 11.53 17.43 8.14
C TYR A 151 11.97 16.00 8.51
N VAL A 152 13.14 15.85 9.11
CA VAL A 152 13.62 14.54 9.59
C VAL A 152 12.73 14.01 10.71
N GLU A 153 12.47 14.85 11.72
CA GLU A 153 11.61 14.51 12.86
C GLU A 153 10.12 14.69 12.51
N GLN A 154 9.38 13.59 12.53
CA GLN A 154 7.95 13.49 12.22
C GLN A 154 7.05 13.82 13.41
N THR A 155 7.29 14.98 14.01
CA THR A 155 6.47 15.52 15.08
C THR A 155 5.06 15.90 14.60
N THR A 156 4.09 16.00 15.51
CA THR A 156 2.73 16.52 15.22
C THR A 156 2.76 17.86 14.49
N LYS A 157 3.68 18.76 14.87
CA LYS A 157 3.87 20.03 14.17
C LYS A 157 4.41 19.81 12.76
N ASN A 158 5.43 19.01 12.58
CA ASN A 158 6.11 18.84 11.29
C ASN A 158 5.28 18.07 10.28
N LEU A 159 4.42 17.14 10.73
CA LEU A 159 3.50 16.39 9.87
C LEU A 159 2.32 17.22 9.35
N ARG A 160 2.13 18.48 9.77
CA ARG A 160 1.00 19.32 9.30
C ARG A 160 0.93 19.49 7.78
N PHE A 161 2.06 19.38 7.08
CA PHE A 161 2.10 19.44 5.61
C PHE A 161 1.93 18.09 4.93
N LEU A 162 1.90 16.98 5.68
CA LEU A 162 1.42 15.71 5.17
C LEU A 162 -0.12 15.74 5.20
N ASN A 163 -0.69 16.19 4.10
CA ASN A 163 -2.13 16.14 3.87
C ASN A 163 -2.46 15.94 2.39
N LEU A 164 -3.69 15.50 2.10
CA LEU A 164 -4.14 15.12 0.77
C LEU A 164 -4.02 16.26 -0.24
N ASP A 165 -4.38 17.49 0.13
CA ASP A 165 -4.35 18.63 -0.79
C ASP A 165 -2.91 18.95 -1.20
N GLN A 166 -1.99 18.93 -0.24
CA GLN A 166 -0.57 19.09 -0.51
C GLN A 166 -0.01 17.93 -1.35
N SER A 167 -0.43 16.70 -1.09
CA SER A 167 -0.07 15.53 -1.92
C SER A 167 -0.56 15.67 -3.36
N VAL A 168 -1.81 16.07 -3.58
CA VAL A 168 -2.36 16.33 -4.92
C VAL A 168 -1.56 17.43 -5.60
N ALA A 169 -1.28 18.52 -4.89
CA ALA A 169 -0.53 19.64 -5.41
C ALA A 169 0.92 19.27 -5.78
N ASP A 170 1.57 18.35 -5.04
CA ASP A 170 2.90 17.86 -5.37
C ASP A 170 2.94 17.24 -6.76
N PHE A 171 2.07 16.28 -7.00
CA PHE A 171 2.04 15.55 -8.27
C PHE A 171 1.61 16.43 -9.42
N VAL A 172 0.70 17.39 -9.18
CA VAL A 172 0.32 18.40 -10.17
C VAL A 172 1.48 19.32 -10.52
N HIS A 173 2.20 19.81 -9.51
CA HIS A 173 3.37 20.67 -9.71
C HIS A 173 4.47 19.90 -10.45
N PHE A 174 4.81 18.71 -9.97
CA PHE A 174 5.80 17.83 -10.57
C PHE A 174 5.49 17.56 -12.05
N ALA A 175 4.27 17.12 -12.37
CA ALA A 175 3.89 16.80 -13.75
C ALA A 175 3.97 18.00 -14.70
N ARG A 176 3.72 19.22 -14.19
CA ARG A 176 3.74 20.45 -15.01
C ARG A 176 5.12 21.08 -15.16
N THR A 177 6.00 20.91 -14.17
CA THR A 177 7.24 21.71 -14.09
C THR A 177 8.52 20.88 -14.04
N ALA A 178 8.46 19.57 -13.81
CA ALA A 178 9.64 18.72 -13.72
C ALA A 178 10.46 18.77 -15.00
N LYS A 179 11.77 18.99 -14.83
CA LYS A 179 12.78 18.91 -15.89
C LYS A 179 13.34 17.49 -15.88
N LEU A 180 12.84 16.66 -16.79
CA LEU A 180 13.21 15.24 -16.85
C LEU A 180 14.63 15.09 -17.42
N PRO A 181 15.54 14.33 -16.79
CA PRO A 181 16.94 14.23 -17.21
C PRO A 181 17.14 13.76 -18.66
N PHE A 182 16.24 12.89 -19.14
CA PHE A 182 16.26 12.36 -20.50
C PHE A 182 15.61 13.30 -21.54
N ASP A 183 14.91 14.36 -21.12
CA ASP A 183 14.34 15.38 -22.00
C ASP A 183 15.08 16.71 -21.86
N GLN A 184 16.20 16.83 -22.58
CA GLN A 184 17.08 18.01 -22.53
C GLN A 184 16.38 19.32 -22.89
N ASN A 185 15.29 19.27 -23.68
CA ASN A 185 14.53 20.45 -24.07
C ASN A 185 13.43 20.81 -23.06
N GLY A 186 13.12 19.92 -22.12
CA GLY A 186 12.11 20.13 -21.08
C GLY A 186 10.70 20.37 -21.64
N THR A 187 10.34 19.63 -22.68
CA THR A 187 9.09 19.80 -23.44
C THR A 187 8.05 18.71 -23.17
N SER A 188 8.37 17.73 -22.32
CA SER A 188 7.51 16.58 -22.02
C SER A 188 6.75 16.74 -20.70
N ASN A 189 6.40 17.96 -20.32
CA ASN A 189 5.52 18.22 -19.19
C ASN A 189 4.04 17.88 -19.53
N ALA A 190 3.19 17.87 -18.52
CA ALA A 190 1.78 17.49 -18.62
C ALA A 190 0.94 18.32 -19.62
N GLU A 191 1.40 19.52 -19.96
CA GLU A 191 0.72 20.36 -20.97
C GLU A 191 1.05 19.95 -22.41
N ASN A 192 2.22 19.34 -22.63
CA ASN A 192 2.78 19.09 -23.95
C ASN A 192 2.94 17.59 -24.29
N ALA A 193 2.79 16.70 -23.30
CA ALA A 193 2.81 15.26 -23.46
C ALA A 193 1.66 14.60 -22.67
N PRO A 194 1.13 13.45 -23.11
CA PRO A 194 0.14 12.71 -22.33
C PRO A 194 0.81 12.04 -21.13
N TRP A 195 0.56 12.58 -19.94
CA TRP A 195 0.94 11.94 -18.67
C TRP A 195 -0.13 10.94 -18.24
N ILE A 196 0.28 9.72 -17.90
CA ILE A 196 -0.59 8.62 -17.50
C ILE A 196 -0.26 8.28 -16.06
N TRP A 197 -1.22 8.44 -15.16
CA TRP A 197 -1.10 7.93 -13.80
C TRP A 197 -1.42 6.43 -13.79
N SER A 198 -0.55 5.61 -13.20
CA SER A 198 -0.87 4.22 -12.87
C SER A 198 -0.50 4.00 -11.41
N GLY A 199 -1.47 3.60 -10.59
CA GLY A 199 -1.27 3.48 -9.14
C GLY A 199 -2.11 2.37 -8.54
N GLY A 200 -1.54 1.73 -7.52
CA GLY A 200 -2.22 0.73 -6.69
C GLY A 200 -2.69 1.34 -5.39
N SER A 201 -3.88 0.95 -4.93
CA SER A 201 -4.30 1.17 -3.56
C SER A 201 -4.39 2.65 -3.18
N TYR A 202 -3.76 3.17 -2.12
CA TYR A 202 -3.78 4.63 -1.86
C TYR A 202 -3.26 5.42 -3.07
N SER A 203 -2.22 4.96 -3.77
CA SER A 203 -1.77 5.58 -5.03
C SER A 203 -2.84 5.52 -6.14
N GLY A 204 -3.62 4.45 -6.19
CA GLY A 204 -4.78 4.34 -7.07
C GLY A 204 -5.90 5.33 -6.71
N ALA A 205 -6.18 5.51 -5.41
CA ALA A 205 -7.13 6.51 -4.93
C ALA A 205 -6.62 7.94 -5.15
N LEU A 206 -5.34 8.19 -4.92
CA LEU A 206 -4.68 9.46 -5.12
C LEU A 206 -4.74 9.89 -6.59
N GLY A 207 -4.44 8.99 -7.53
CA GLY A 207 -4.60 9.28 -8.96
C GLY A 207 -6.03 9.68 -9.32
N ALA A 208 -7.03 9.03 -8.72
CA ALA A 208 -8.43 9.40 -8.92
C ALA A 208 -8.81 10.74 -8.26
N TRP A 209 -8.27 11.02 -7.07
CA TRP A 209 -8.47 12.30 -6.39
C TRP A 209 -7.78 13.45 -7.13
N VAL A 210 -6.62 13.22 -7.76
CA VAL A 210 -5.99 14.22 -8.64
C VAL A 210 -6.91 14.54 -9.83
N GLU A 211 -7.51 13.53 -10.48
CA GLU A 211 -8.49 13.79 -11.56
C GLU A 211 -9.74 14.52 -11.05
N SER A 212 -10.16 14.28 -9.80
CA SER A 212 -11.31 14.98 -9.20
C SER A 212 -11.01 16.43 -8.81
N LEU A 213 -9.84 16.68 -8.20
CA LEU A 213 -9.47 17.93 -7.53
C LEU A 213 -8.63 18.85 -8.43
N ALA A 214 -7.89 18.29 -9.39
CA ALA A 214 -7.07 18.99 -10.36
C ALA A 214 -7.22 18.39 -11.77
N PRO A 215 -8.46 18.33 -12.31
CA PRO A 215 -8.78 17.64 -13.56
C PRO A 215 -7.93 18.10 -14.73
N GLY A 216 -7.56 17.15 -15.60
CA GLY A 216 -6.79 17.43 -16.82
C GLY A 216 -5.29 17.61 -16.62
N THR A 217 -4.78 17.43 -15.40
CA THR A 217 -3.33 17.36 -15.14
C THR A 217 -2.74 16.07 -15.70
N PHE A 218 -3.30 14.92 -15.32
CA PHE A 218 -2.97 13.65 -15.95
C PHE A 218 -3.96 13.43 -17.08
N TRP A 219 -3.46 13.00 -18.23
CA TRP A 219 -4.30 12.74 -19.38
C TRP A 219 -5.14 11.47 -19.19
N ALA A 220 -4.58 10.45 -18.55
CA ALA A 220 -5.27 9.20 -18.24
C ALA A 220 -4.85 8.67 -16.86
N THR A 221 -5.74 7.90 -16.24
CA THR A 221 -5.52 7.32 -14.92
C THR A 221 -5.92 5.85 -14.90
N HIS A 222 -5.02 5.01 -14.41
CA HIS A 222 -5.26 3.63 -14.04
C HIS A 222 -5.26 3.53 -12.50
N SER A 223 -6.44 3.30 -11.94
CA SER A 223 -6.66 3.14 -10.50
C SER A 223 -6.86 1.66 -10.19
N SER A 224 -5.78 0.99 -9.81
CA SER A 224 -5.82 -0.40 -9.33
C SER A 224 -6.13 -0.41 -7.84
N SER A 225 -7.17 -1.14 -7.46
CA SER A 225 -7.66 -1.35 -6.09
C SER A 225 -7.81 -0.08 -5.24
N GLY A 226 -8.10 1.08 -5.86
CA GLY A 226 -8.10 2.38 -5.17
C GLY A 226 -9.26 2.56 -4.18
N PRO A 227 -9.01 2.63 -2.85
CA PRO A 227 -10.04 2.88 -1.87
C PRO A 227 -10.32 4.40 -1.81
N VAL A 228 -11.32 4.85 -2.57
CA VAL A 228 -11.66 6.28 -2.68
C VAL A 228 -12.57 6.80 -1.58
N GLN A 229 -13.25 5.90 -0.86
CA GLN A 229 -14.20 6.25 0.19
C GLN A 229 -13.57 6.08 1.57
N ALA A 230 -13.36 7.16 2.30
CA ALA A 230 -12.97 7.14 3.71
C ALA A 230 -14.07 6.51 4.58
N ILE A 231 -13.69 5.62 5.52
CA ILE A 231 -14.61 4.86 6.37
C ILE A 231 -14.05 4.79 7.80
N TYR A 232 -14.81 5.29 8.77
CA TYR A 232 -14.41 5.31 10.19
C TYR A 232 -14.39 3.94 10.84
N ASP A 233 -15.47 3.18 10.67
CA ASP A 233 -15.64 1.83 11.20
C ASP A 233 -15.67 0.86 10.02
N TYR A 234 -14.50 0.33 9.65
CA TYR A 234 -14.29 -0.34 8.36
C TYR A 234 -14.25 -1.87 8.47
N TRP A 235 -15.26 -2.45 9.11
CA TRP A 235 -15.43 -3.91 9.17
C TRP A 235 -15.62 -4.55 7.79
N GLN A 236 -16.11 -3.77 6.82
CA GLN A 236 -16.28 -4.21 5.43
C GLN A 236 -14.95 -4.56 4.75
N TYR A 237 -13.81 -4.19 5.33
CA TYR A 237 -12.49 -4.67 4.89
C TYR A 237 -12.45 -6.20 4.83
N PHE A 238 -13.02 -6.88 5.84
CA PHE A 238 -12.99 -8.34 5.90
C PHE A 238 -14.12 -9.01 5.12
N TYR A 239 -15.08 -8.23 4.60
CA TYR A 239 -16.22 -8.77 3.85
C TYR A 239 -15.79 -9.63 2.65
N PRO A 240 -14.87 -9.19 1.77
CA PRO A 240 -14.45 -9.98 0.62
C PRO A 240 -13.66 -11.24 0.99
N ILE A 241 -13.11 -11.29 2.20
CA ILE A 241 -12.37 -12.44 2.72
C ILE A 241 -13.35 -13.50 3.23
N GLN A 242 -14.38 -13.06 3.94
CA GLN A 242 -15.28 -13.94 4.68
C GLN A 242 -16.44 -14.48 3.83
N ASP A 243 -17.01 -13.65 2.95
CA ASP A 243 -18.25 -13.99 2.25
C ASP A 243 -18.01 -14.81 0.97
N GLU A 244 -19.00 -15.64 0.67
CA GLU A 244 -19.12 -16.38 -0.59
C GLU A 244 -19.74 -15.44 -1.62
N PHE A 245 -18.99 -15.04 -2.65
CA PHE A 245 -19.58 -14.33 -3.78
C PHE A 245 -20.37 -15.33 -4.60
N ALA A 246 -21.67 -15.42 -4.27
CA ALA A 246 -22.60 -16.40 -4.81
C ALA A 246 -22.68 -16.39 -6.35
N ASP A 247 -22.34 -15.28 -7.00
CA ASP A 247 -22.47 -15.11 -8.45
C ASP A 247 -21.29 -15.71 -9.25
N SER A 248 -20.11 -15.89 -8.64
CA SER A 248 -18.92 -16.44 -9.33
C SER A 248 -18.62 -17.90 -8.97
N GLY A 249 -19.27 -18.45 -7.94
CA GLY A 249 -18.97 -19.79 -7.42
C GLY A 249 -17.59 -19.90 -6.76
N LEU A 250 -16.88 -18.78 -6.60
CA LEU A 250 -15.58 -18.70 -5.94
C LEU A 250 -15.77 -18.25 -4.47
N GLN A 251 -14.94 -18.80 -3.58
CA GLN A 251 -14.88 -18.43 -2.17
C GLN A 251 -13.59 -17.66 -1.92
N GLY A 252 -13.65 -16.59 -1.12
CA GLY A 252 -12.45 -15.89 -0.66
C GLY A 252 -11.65 -16.82 0.24
N MET A 253 -11.93 -16.79 1.54
CA MET A 253 -11.44 -17.80 2.47
C MET A 253 -12.23 -19.12 2.30
N PRO A 254 -11.57 -20.30 2.27
CA PRO A 254 -12.26 -21.59 2.22
C PRO A 254 -13.35 -21.71 3.31
N LYS A 255 -14.53 -22.24 2.95
CA LYS A 255 -15.71 -22.18 3.83
C LYS A 255 -15.52 -22.84 5.20
N ASN A 256 -14.75 -23.92 5.24
CA ASN A 256 -14.43 -24.62 6.48
C ASN A 256 -13.57 -23.75 7.40
N CYS A 257 -12.46 -23.23 6.87
CA CYS A 257 -11.58 -22.30 7.58
C CYS A 257 -12.33 -21.04 8.03
N SER A 258 -13.15 -20.43 7.16
CA SER A 258 -13.88 -19.21 7.51
C SER A 258 -14.91 -19.41 8.61
N SER A 259 -15.57 -20.57 8.61
CA SER A 259 -16.55 -20.93 9.65
C SER A 259 -15.87 -21.13 11.00
N ASP A 260 -14.78 -21.90 11.04
CA ASP A 260 -14.06 -22.19 12.27
C ASP A 260 -13.28 -20.98 12.81
N PHE A 261 -12.64 -20.20 11.94
CA PHE A 261 -11.97 -18.97 12.34
C PHE A 261 -12.97 -17.96 12.91
N SER A 262 -14.14 -17.79 12.28
CA SER A 262 -15.19 -16.92 12.84
C SER A 262 -15.67 -17.41 14.22
N ALA A 263 -15.82 -18.73 14.40
CA ALA A 263 -16.21 -19.30 15.69
C ALA A 263 -15.13 -19.10 16.77
N ILE A 264 -13.84 -19.15 16.40
CA ILE A 264 -12.72 -18.82 17.28
C ILE A 264 -12.80 -17.36 17.71
N ILE A 265 -12.93 -16.41 16.77
CA ILE A 265 -12.98 -14.98 17.10
C ILE A 265 -14.22 -14.66 17.95
N ASP A 266 -15.39 -15.22 17.65
CA ASP A 266 -16.58 -15.06 18.48
C ASP A 266 -16.41 -15.65 19.90
N TYR A 267 -15.63 -16.73 20.06
CA TYR A 267 -15.28 -17.26 21.38
C TYR A 267 -14.33 -16.32 22.12
N VAL A 268 -13.28 -15.82 21.46
CA VAL A 268 -12.31 -14.87 22.00
C VAL A 268 -13.02 -13.62 22.51
N ASP A 269 -13.88 -13.00 21.68
CA ASP A 269 -14.66 -11.82 22.04
C ASP A 269 -15.53 -12.07 23.29
N ARG A 270 -16.26 -13.18 23.33
CA ARG A 270 -17.11 -13.55 24.48
C ARG A 270 -16.30 -13.72 25.76
N VAL A 271 -15.12 -14.35 25.71
CA VAL A 271 -14.26 -14.53 26.88
C VAL A 271 -13.74 -13.18 27.38
N PHE A 272 -13.28 -12.29 26.50
CA PHE A 272 -12.77 -10.99 26.93
C PHE A 272 -13.88 -10.03 27.40
N LEU A 273 -15.10 -10.11 26.84
CA LEU A 273 -16.24 -9.30 27.27
C LEU A 273 -16.90 -9.80 28.56
N HIS A 274 -17.08 -11.12 28.70
CA HIS A 274 -17.96 -11.69 29.73
C HIS A 274 -17.32 -12.77 30.59
N GLY A 275 -16.13 -13.25 30.24
CA GLY A 275 -15.41 -14.27 30.99
C GLY A 275 -14.90 -13.78 32.35
N SER A 276 -14.72 -14.72 33.26
CA SER A 276 -13.98 -14.52 34.51
C SER A 276 -12.51 -14.18 34.24
N ARG A 277 -11.82 -13.60 35.24
CA ARG A 277 -10.37 -13.34 35.16
C ARG A 277 -9.59 -14.60 34.77
N LYS A 278 -9.89 -15.74 35.40
CA LYS A 278 -9.26 -17.01 35.07
C LYS A 278 -9.47 -17.40 33.60
N GLN A 279 -10.68 -17.26 33.05
CA GLN A 279 -10.93 -17.59 31.65
C GLN A 279 -10.15 -16.68 30.69
N LYS A 280 -10.00 -15.39 31.02
CA LYS A 280 -9.18 -14.46 30.24
C LYS A 280 -7.69 -14.81 30.31
N ASP A 281 -7.19 -15.12 31.51
CA ASP A 281 -5.80 -15.50 31.74
C ASP A 281 -5.47 -16.85 31.04
N ASP A 282 -6.36 -17.85 31.15
CA ASP A 282 -6.22 -19.14 30.48
C ASP A 282 -6.22 -18.97 28.94
N LEU A 283 -7.08 -18.09 28.40
CA LEU A 283 -7.10 -17.80 26.96
C LEU A 283 -5.82 -17.09 26.51
N LYS A 284 -5.34 -16.09 27.26
CA LYS A 284 -4.06 -15.45 26.96
C LYS A 284 -2.90 -16.44 27.00
N GLN A 285 -2.85 -17.31 28.01
CA GLN A 285 -1.83 -18.35 28.12
C GLN A 285 -1.86 -19.31 26.92
N LEU A 286 -3.06 -19.70 26.45
CA LEU A 286 -3.22 -20.58 25.30
C LEU A 286 -2.54 -20.01 24.03
N PHE A 287 -2.53 -18.68 23.87
CA PHE A 287 -1.92 -17.99 22.73
C PHE A 287 -0.52 -17.42 23.02
N GLY A 288 0.05 -17.65 24.21
CA GLY A 288 1.35 -17.08 24.60
C GLY A 288 1.32 -15.57 24.87
N LEU A 289 0.15 -15.03 25.21
CA LEU A 289 -0.11 -13.59 25.40
C LEU A 289 -0.32 -13.22 26.88
N GLN A 290 0.20 -14.01 27.83
CA GLN A 290 -0.01 -13.75 29.27
C GLN A 290 0.48 -12.36 29.73
N ASP A 291 1.49 -11.82 29.05
CA ASP A 291 2.09 -10.52 29.37
C ASP A 291 1.40 -9.34 28.65
N VAL A 292 0.47 -9.61 27.72
CA VAL A 292 -0.36 -8.57 27.12
C VAL A 292 -1.40 -8.13 28.14
N ARG A 293 -1.30 -6.88 28.62
CA ARG A 293 -2.14 -6.39 29.73
C ARG A 293 -3.62 -6.27 29.34
N HIS A 294 -3.90 -5.67 28.19
CA HIS A 294 -5.24 -5.30 27.78
C HIS A 294 -5.93 -6.41 26.98
N GLY A 295 -7.24 -6.59 27.19
CA GLY A 295 -8.00 -7.71 26.61
C GLY A 295 -8.35 -7.50 25.14
N ASP A 296 -8.59 -6.25 24.76
CA ASP A 296 -8.78 -5.80 23.38
C ASP A 296 -7.49 -5.94 22.56
N ASP A 297 -6.32 -5.58 23.11
CA ASP A 297 -5.02 -5.82 22.48
C ASP A 297 -4.80 -7.32 22.22
N ALA A 298 -5.08 -8.17 23.21
CA ALA A 298 -4.95 -9.62 23.05
C ALA A 298 -5.94 -10.18 22.02
N ALA A 299 -7.20 -9.73 22.02
CA ALA A 299 -8.20 -10.17 21.06
C ALA A 299 -7.88 -9.74 19.62
N ALA A 300 -7.39 -8.52 19.45
CA ALA A 300 -6.90 -8.00 18.18
C ALA A 300 -5.67 -8.79 17.69
N ALA A 301 -4.72 -9.10 18.59
CA ALA A 301 -3.52 -9.86 18.26
C ALA A 301 -3.82 -11.30 17.82
N ILE A 302 -4.83 -11.93 18.42
CA ILE A 302 -5.34 -13.25 18.01
C ILE A 302 -6.05 -13.15 16.65
N SER A 303 -6.55 -11.99 16.25
CA SER A 303 -7.21 -11.81 14.95
C SER A 303 -6.22 -11.44 13.82
N ALA A 304 -5.11 -10.78 14.15
CA ALA A 304 -4.14 -10.19 13.22
C ALA A 304 -3.65 -11.09 12.07
N PRO A 305 -3.49 -12.42 12.21
CA PRO A 305 -3.09 -13.28 11.10
C PRO A 305 -3.97 -13.20 9.85
N ILE A 306 -5.25 -12.80 9.99
CA ILE A 306 -6.16 -12.63 8.85
C ILE A 306 -5.66 -11.58 7.84
N TRP A 307 -4.89 -10.58 8.30
CA TRP A 307 -4.36 -9.52 7.44
C TRP A 307 -3.36 -10.00 6.40
N ALA A 308 -2.77 -11.19 6.58
CA ALA A 308 -1.91 -11.80 5.58
C ALA A 308 -2.63 -12.04 4.23
N TRP A 309 -3.97 -12.00 4.21
CA TRP A 309 -4.78 -12.15 3.00
C TRP A 309 -4.42 -11.15 1.91
N GLN A 310 -4.25 -9.86 2.24
CA GLN A 310 -4.04 -8.82 1.22
C GLN A 310 -2.73 -9.03 0.44
N SER A 311 -1.71 -9.59 1.10
CA SER A 311 -0.37 -9.75 0.51
C SER A 311 -0.26 -10.96 -0.41
N ILE A 312 -1.29 -11.81 -0.52
CA ILE A 312 -1.23 -13.01 -1.36
C ILE A 312 -1.25 -12.61 -2.84
N GLN A 313 -0.15 -12.87 -3.54
CA GLN A 313 -0.07 -12.82 -4.99
C GLN A 313 -0.50 -14.17 -5.57
N LEU A 314 -0.95 -14.19 -6.83
CA LEU A 314 -1.42 -15.41 -7.49
C LEU A 314 -0.28 -16.38 -7.81
N TYR A 315 0.96 -15.92 -7.68
CA TYR A 315 2.18 -16.75 -7.73
C TYR A 315 2.78 -17.06 -6.35
N SER A 316 2.21 -16.59 -5.23
CA SER A 316 2.79 -16.73 -3.89
C SER A 316 2.79 -18.16 -3.32
N GLY A 317 2.12 -19.12 -3.98
CA GLY A 317 2.05 -20.51 -3.51
C GLY A 317 1.40 -20.64 -2.11
N TYR A 318 2.00 -21.47 -1.25
CA TYR A 318 1.46 -21.84 0.07
C TYR A 318 1.76 -20.78 1.16
N SER A 319 0.99 -19.69 1.14
CA SER A 319 1.15 -18.53 2.03
C SER A 319 0.90 -18.84 3.52
N LYS A 320 1.36 -17.95 4.42
CA LYS A 320 1.06 -18.03 5.87
C LYS A 320 -0.43 -18.06 6.18
N PHE A 321 -1.25 -17.38 5.38
CA PHE A 321 -2.71 -17.42 5.53
C PHE A 321 -3.26 -18.84 5.30
N TYR A 322 -2.80 -19.52 4.24
CA TYR A 322 -3.23 -20.88 3.97
C TYR A 322 -2.68 -21.88 4.99
N GLN A 323 -1.46 -21.66 5.49
CA GLN A 323 -0.92 -22.42 6.62
C GLN A 323 -1.78 -22.30 7.88
N MET A 324 -2.28 -21.09 8.17
CA MET A 324 -3.23 -20.87 9.27
C MET A 324 -4.52 -21.66 9.05
N CYS A 325 -5.10 -21.59 7.85
CA CYS A 325 -6.33 -22.32 7.53
C CYS A 325 -6.17 -23.83 7.67
N ASP A 326 -5.12 -24.40 7.08
CA ASP A 326 -4.85 -25.83 7.19
C ASP A 326 -4.61 -26.24 8.65
N ALA A 327 -3.88 -25.42 9.41
CA ALA A 327 -3.68 -25.67 10.82
C ALA A 327 -4.99 -25.68 11.62
N ILE A 328 -5.87 -24.69 11.42
CA ILE A 328 -7.21 -24.64 12.07
C ILE A 328 -7.96 -25.94 11.84
N GLU A 329 -7.96 -26.44 10.60
CA GLU A 329 -8.62 -27.67 10.18
C GLU A 329 -7.90 -28.94 10.65
N GLY A 330 -6.72 -28.83 11.26
CA GLY A 330 -5.91 -29.97 11.72
C GLY A 330 -5.25 -30.74 10.57
N VAL A 331 -4.97 -30.03 9.48
CA VAL A 331 -4.43 -30.55 8.21
C VAL A 331 -3.00 -30.05 8.05
N SER A 332 -2.16 -30.86 7.42
CA SER A 332 -0.82 -30.48 6.97
C SER A 332 -0.70 -30.64 5.46
N PRO A 333 0.32 -30.07 4.80
CA PRO A 333 0.54 -30.25 3.37
C PRO A 333 0.67 -31.71 2.91
N SER A 334 0.99 -32.63 3.83
CA SER A 334 1.11 -34.07 3.57
C SER A 334 -0.17 -34.86 3.91
N THR A 335 -1.23 -34.19 4.35
CA THR A 335 -2.48 -34.84 4.76
C THR A 335 -3.36 -35.10 3.54
N THR A 336 -3.68 -36.36 3.27
CA THR A 336 -4.67 -36.73 2.26
C THR A 336 -6.05 -36.79 2.90
N VAL A 337 -6.92 -35.83 2.59
CA VAL A 337 -8.33 -35.84 3.01
C VAL A 337 -9.20 -36.11 1.79
N ALA A 338 -10.09 -37.10 1.88
CA ALA A 338 -10.97 -37.48 0.77
C ALA A 338 -12.03 -36.40 0.47
N GLU A 339 -12.52 -35.70 1.49
CA GLU A 339 -13.45 -34.58 1.36
C GLU A 339 -13.38 -33.67 2.61
N PHE A 340 -13.26 -32.36 2.40
CA PHE A 340 -13.31 -31.38 3.50
C PHE A 340 -14.76 -31.00 3.83
N SER A 341 -15.13 -31.09 5.10
CA SER A 341 -16.45 -30.61 5.58
C SER A 341 -16.53 -29.10 5.42
N LYS A 342 -17.53 -28.59 4.69
CA LYS A 342 -17.81 -27.14 4.62
C LYS A 342 -18.06 -26.48 6.00
N ARG A 343 -18.37 -27.26 7.04
CA ARG A 343 -18.58 -26.78 8.41
C ARG A 343 -17.31 -26.70 9.26
N GLY A 344 -16.16 -27.12 8.73
CA GLY A 344 -14.92 -27.21 9.49
C GLY A 344 -14.90 -28.37 10.49
N VAL A 345 -13.92 -28.33 11.39
CA VAL A 345 -13.70 -29.26 12.50
C VAL A 345 -14.39 -28.85 13.80
N GLY A 346 -14.89 -27.61 13.86
CA GLY A 346 -15.63 -27.03 14.98
C GLY A 346 -14.72 -26.49 16.09
N LEU A 347 -15.22 -25.48 16.82
CA LEU A 347 -14.47 -24.71 17.83
C LEU A 347 -13.62 -25.55 18.80
N LYS A 348 -14.13 -26.69 19.26
CA LYS A 348 -13.42 -27.58 20.22
C LYS A 348 -12.08 -28.08 19.68
N LYS A 349 -11.99 -28.31 18.36
CA LYS A 349 -10.76 -28.73 17.67
C LYS A 349 -10.02 -27.52 17.09
N ALA A 350 -10.76 -26.61 16.45
CA ALA A 350 -10.21 -25.44 15.77
C ALA A 350 -9.40 -24.54 16.72
N LEU A 351 -9.91 -24.25 17.93
CA LEU A 351 -9.25 -23.34 18.87
C LEU A 351 -7.85 -23.81 19.31
N PRO A 352 -7.66 -25.03 19.87
CA PRO A 352 -6.32 -25.49 20.25
C PRO A 352 -5.40 -25.70 19.06
N ASN A 353 -5.94 -26.08 17.89
CA ASN A 353 -5.16 -26.18 16.65
C ASN A 353 -4.59 -24.82 16.23
N TYR A 354 -5.44 -23.81 16.20
CA TYR A 354 -5.07 -22.45 15.85
C TYR A 354 -4.06 -21.87 16.84
N ALA A 355 -4.32 -22.02 18.14
CA ALA A 355 -3.41 -21.56 19.19
C ALA A 355 -2.03 -22.20 19.09
N LYS A 356 -1.96 -23.49 18.74
CA LYS A 356 -0.69 -24.17 18.48
C LYS A 356 0.05 -23.52 17.31
N TRP A 357 -0.61 -23.36 16.16
CA TRP A 357 0.01 -22.70 15.01
C TRP A 357 0.43 -21.25 15.33
N TYR A 358 -0.41 -20.50 16.03
CA TYR A 358 -0.12 -19.13 16.45
C TYR A 358 1.17 -19.07 17.26
N THR A 359 1.27 -19.89 18.31
CA THR A 359 2.43 -19.90 19.21
C THR A 359 3.70 -20.50 18.59
N THR A 360 3.59 -21.35 17.56
CA THR A 360 4.76 -21.96 16.92
C THR A 360 5.22 -21.28 15.64
N SER A 361 4.31 -20.60 14.92
CA SER A 361 4.52 -20.18 13.53
C SER A 361 4.20 -18.71 13.28
N TYR A 362 3.44 -18.05 14.17
CA TYR A 362 3.07 -16.64 14.02
C TYR A 362 3.75 -15.73 15.05
N LEU A 363 3.54 -16.01 16.35
CA LEU A 363 4.04 -15.21 17.45
C LEU A 363 5.58 -15.14 17.52
N PRO A 364 6.33 -16.24 17.32
CA PRO A 364 7.78 -16.19 17.44
C PRO A 364 8.42 -15.23 16.43
N GLY A 365 9.12 -14.23 16.93
CA GLY A 365 9.79 -13.19 16.15
C GLY A 365 8.89 -12.03 15.73
N LEU A 366 7.61 -12.01 16.13
CA LEU A 366 6.66 -10.95 15.74
C LEU A 366 7.13 -9.57 16.18
N CYS A 367 7.45 -9.35 17.45
CA CYS A 367 7.91 -8.03 17.88
C CYS A 367 9.36 -7.74 17.45
N ALA A 368 10.21 -8.78 17.41
CA ALA A 368 11.58 -8.64 16.95
C ALA A 368 11.68 -8.16 15.49
N SER A 369 10.71 -8.50 14.63
CA SER A 369 10.71 -8.07 13.23
C SER A 369 10.54 -6.56 13.02
N TYR A 370 10.12 -5.81 14.05
CA TYR A 370 10.05 -4.34 14.00
C TYR A 370 11.41 -3.66 14.28
N GLY A 371 12.45 -4.43 14.62
CA GLY A 371 13.82 -3.92 14.70
C GLY A 371 14.17 -3.09 15.95
N TYR A 372 13.27 -2.96 16.92
CA TYR A 372 13.55 -2.25 18.17
C TYR A 372 14.35 -3.10 19.17
N GLU A 373 15.35 -2.51 19.82
CA GLU A 373 16.32 -3.20 20.69
C GLU A 373 15.64 -3.94 21.86
N ASP A 374 14.65 -3.30 22.49
CA ASP A 374 13.91 -3.88 23.61
C ASP A 374 13.00 -5.05 23.21
N TRP A 375 12.81 -5.30 21.92
CA TRP A 375 11.85 -6.28 21.39
C TRP A 375 12.49 -7.52 20.77
N GLN A 376 13.82 -7.66 20.89
CA GLN A 376 14.58 -8.72 20.24
C GLN A 376 14.32 -10.13 20.82
N ASP A 377 13.68 -10.25 21.99
CA ASP A 377 13.29 -11.57 22.48
C ASP A 377 12.30 -12.24 21.52
N LYS A 378 12.58 -13.52 21.23
CA LYS A 378 11.81 -14.32 20.26
C LYS A 378 10.31 -14.36 20.58
N ASN A 379 9.93 -14.35 21.85
CA ASN A 379 8.52 -14.41 22.27
C ASN A 379 8.07 -13.08 22.89
N SER A 380 8.77 -11.98 22.62
CA SER A 380 8.35 -10.65 23.04
C SER A 380 6.94 -10.35 22.52
N VAL A 381 6.12 -9.77 23.38
CA VAL A 381 4.77 -9.26 23.07
C VAL A 381 4.67 -7.76 23.25
N LEU A 382 5.79 -7.06 23.44
CA LEU A 382 5.81 -5.63 23.76
C LEU A 382 5.25 -4.74 22.65
N CYS A 383 5.33 -5.19 21.39
CA CYS A 383 4.71 -4.54 20.24
C CYS A 383 3.18 -4.64 20.22
N LEU A 384 2.58 -5.44 21.11
CA LEU A 384 1.14 -5.63 21.23
C LEU A 384 0.51 -4.77 22.35
N ASP A 385 1.29 -3.94 23.05
CA ASP A 385 0.74 -3.02 24.06
C ASP A 385 0.46 -1.65 23.42
N THR A 386 -0.79 -1.44 23.00
CA THR A 386 -1.20 -0.18 22.38
C THR A 386 -1.55 0.93 23.39
N TYR A 387 -1.43 0.63 24.68
CA TYR A 387 -1.67 1.58 25.77
C TYR A 387 -0.37 2.16 26.34
N ASN A 388 0.77 1.53 26.07
CA ASN A 388 2.07 1.99 26.55
C ASN A 388 2.58 3.19 25.74
N ALA A 389 2.30 4.40 26.22
CA ALA A 389 2.76 5.65 25.60
C ALA A 389 4.30 5.78 25.49
N SER A 390 5.07 4.99 26.24
CA SER A 390 6.53 4.96 26.17
C SER A 390 7.06 3.97 25.12
N SER A 391 6.19 3.19 24.50
CA SER A 391 6.55 2.23 23.44
C SER A 391 7.23 2.96 22.25
N PRO A 392 8.29 2.37 21.65
CA PRO A 392 8.92 2.92 20.45
C PRO A 392 7.93 3.06 19.28
N MET A 393 6.83 2.30 19.26
CA MET A 393 5.71 2.50 18.32
C MET A 393 5.24 3.97 18.28
N PHE A 394 5.17 4.64 19.43
CA PHE A 394 4.68 6.02 19.56
C PHE A 394 5.79 7.07 19.67
N THR A 395 6.95 6.69 20.22
CA THR A 395 8.05 7.61 20.53
C THR A 395 9.13 7.67 19.45
N ASP A 396 9.21 6.68 18.55
CA ASP A 396 10.03 6.77 17.35
C ASP A 396 9.35 7.73 16.34
N TRP A 397 9.90 8.93 16.24
CA TRP A 397 9.41 9.98 15.35
C TRP A 397 10.21 10.08 14.06
N THR A 398 11.00 9.06 13.72
CA THR A 398 11.69 9.00 12.43
C THR A 398 10.73 8.59 11.31
N GLU A 399 11.12 8.88 10.07
CA GLU A 399 10.50 8.39 8.85
C GLU A 399 10.53 6.85 8.73
N SER A 400 11.46 6.21 9.43
CA SER A 400 11.65 4.76 9.44
C SER A 400 10.79 4.01 10.47
N ASN A 401 9.92 4.72 11.21
CA ASN A 401 9.04 4.12 12.20
C ASN A 401 8.28 2.91 11.62
N ALA A 402 8.49 1.74 12.25
CA ALA A 402 8.03 0.46 11.72
C ALA A 402 6.50 0.23 11.84
N PHE A 403 5.78 1.18 12.43
CA PHE A 403 4.32 1.20 12.57
C PHE A 403 3.66 2.22 11.64
N PHE A 404 4.37 2.63 10.59
CA PHE A 404 3.86 3.51 9.55
C PHE A 404 3.33 4.85 10.09
N ARG A 405 4.06 5.48 11.00
CA ARG A 405 3.69 6.76 11.63
C ARG A 405 3.11 7.80 10.67
N THR A 406 3.67 7.96 9.48
CA THR A 406 3.20 8.91 8.46
C THR A 406 1.86 8.48 7.83
N TRP A 407 1.64 7.18 7.62
CA TRP A 407 0.34 6.66 7.20
C TRP A 407 -0.71 6.82 8.32
N VAL A 408 -0.35 6.48 9.56
CA VAL A 408 -1.23 6.67 10.73
C VAL A 408 -1.59 8.15 10.85
N TRP A 409 -0.66 9.08 10.57
CA TRP A 409 -0.96 10.51 10.51
C TRP A 409 -2.02 10.82 9.48
N MET A 410 -1.91 10.30 8.26
CA MET A 410 -2.96 10.48 7.26
C MET A 410 -4.30 9.98 7.78
N THR A 411 -4.38 8.76 8.34
CA THR A 411 -5.65 8.24 8.88
C THR A 411 -6.25 9.06 10.02
N CYS A 412 -5.43 9.77 10.82
CA CYS A 412 -5.87 10.65 11.90
C CYS A 412 -6.11 12.10 11.45
N ASN A 413 -5.38 12.60 10.44
CA ASN A 413 -5.33 14.01 10.02
C ASN A 413 -6.16 14.31 8.77
N ASP A 414 -6.06 13.50 7.72
CA ASP A 414 -7.03 13.47 6.64
C ASP A 414 -7.85 12.22 6.83
N PRO A 415 -8.93 12.28 7.63
CA PRO A 415 -9.52 11.15 8.31
C PRO A 415 -10.12 10.11 7.33
N PHE A 416 -9.24 9.42 6.62
CA PHE A 416 -9.47 8.20 5.89
C PHE A 416 -10.02 7.18 6.88
N PHE A 417 -9.45 7.23 8.09
CA PHE A 417 -9.65 6.34 9.23
C PHE A 417 -9.27 4.90 8.87
N TYR A 418 -9.98 4.27 7.93
CA TYR A 418 -9.70 2.92 7.45
C TYR A 418 -9.41 1.95 8.60
N TYR A 419 -10.10 2.14 9.73
CA TYR A 419 -9.93 1.31 10.91
C TYR A 419 -10.60 -0.03 10.62
N GLN A 420 -9.78 -1.05 10.40
CA GLN A 420 -10.21 -2.39 9.99
C GLN A 420 -10.73 -3.13 11.22
N THR A 421 -12.01 -2.96 11.50
CA THR A 421 -12.67 -3.37 12.74
C THR A 421 -13.38 -4.73 12.63
N GLY A 422 -13.79 -5.29 13.76
CA GLY A 422 -14.68 -6.45 13.79
C GLY A 422 -16.07 -6.15 13.24
N ALA A 423 -16.71 -7.13 12.59
CA ALA A 423 -18.05 -6.99 12.05
C ALA A 423 -19.11 -6.72 13.13
N PRO A 424 -20.21 -6.03 12.83
CA PRO A 424 -21.28 -5.79 13.80
C PRO A 424 -21.89 -7.10 14.35
N TRP A 425 -22.54 -7.02 15.51
CA TRP A 425 -23.27 -8.14 16.09
C TRP A 425 -24.37 -8.64 15.13
N GLY A 426 -24.59 -9.96 15.12
CA GLY A 426 -25.55 -10.61 14.22
C GLY A 426 -24.97 -11.01 12.86
N ARG A 427 -23.73 -10.62 12.56
CA ARG A 427 -22.95 -11.07 11.41
C ARG A 427 -21.73 -11.86 11.88
N PRO A 428 -21.32 -12.96 11.23
CA PRO A 428 -20.03 -13.60 11.51
C PRO A 428 -18.89 -12.58 11.43
N THR A 429 -17.85 -12.71 12.24
CA THR A 429 -16.65 -11.85 12.17
C THR A 429 -15.39 -12.68 12.07
N VAL A 430 -14.38 -12.20 11.35
CA VAL A 430 -13.02 -12.76 11.32
C VAL A 430 -12.00 -11.84 11.98
N PHE A 431 -12.48 -10.76 12.58
CA PHE A 431 -11.65 -9.84 13.36
C PHE A 431 -12.39 -9.44 14.63
N SER A 432 -11.66 -9.31 15.74
CA SER A 432 -12.29 -9.08 17.05
C SER A 432 -13.13 -7.80 17.07
N ARG A 433 -14.33 -7.88 17.66
CA ARG A 433 -15.18 -6.70 17.91
C ARG A 433 -14.66 -5.79 19.01
N LEU A 434 -13.65 -6.23 19.77
CA LEU A 434 -12.97 -5.38 20.75
C LEU A 434 -12.01 -4.40 20.07
N ALA A 435 -11.56 -4.71 18.85
CA ALA A 435 -10.83 -3.77 17.99
C ALA A 435 -11.83 -2.94 17.18
N ASP A 436 -12.58 -2.07 17.85
CA ASP A 436 -13.53 -1.16 17.23
C ASP A 436 -12.88 0.15 16.75
N ALA A 437 -13.67 1.07 16.17
CA ALA A 437 -13.12 2.32 15.66
C ALA A 437 -12.55 3.22 16.78
N GLN A 438 -13.09 3.15 18.00
CA GLN A 438 -12.54 3.87 19.16
C GLN A 438 -11.20 3.26 19.59
N TYR A 439 -11.05 1.95 19.42
CA TYR A 439 -9.82 1.25 19.71
C TYR A 439 -8.65 1.83 18.90
N TYR A 440 -8.85 2.12 17.63
CA TYR A 440 -7.82 2.74 16.79
C TYR A 440 -7.74 4.26 17.01
N GLN A 441 -8.88 4.95 17.10
CA GLN A 441 -8.92 6.40 17.27
C GLN A 441 -8.17 6.90 18.51
N ARG A 442 -8.22 6.17 19.64
CA ARG A 442 -7.50 6.57 20.87
C ARG A 442 -5.99 6.65 20.67
N GLN A 443 -5.46 5.84 19.76
CA GLN A 443 -4.02 5.74 19.52
C GLN A 443 -3.49 6.97 18.78
N CYS A 444 -4.33 7.74 18.07
CA CYS A 444 -3.93 8.98 17.41
C CYS A 444 -3.27 9.97 18.37
N GLU A 445 -3.75 10.07 19.62
CA GLU A 445 -3.14 10.98 20.61
C GLU A 445 -1.79 10.48 21.13
N LEU A 446 -1.58 9.15 21.16
CA LEU A 446 -0.31 8.54 21.53
C LEU A 446 0.72 8.74 20.42
N PHE A 447 0.34 8.51 19.17
CA PHE A 447 1.19 8.80 18.02
C PHE A 447 1.48 10.30 17.89
N PHE A 448 0.47 11.15 18.02
CA PHE A 448 0.56 12.58 17.69
C PHE A 448 0.14 13.45 18.86
N PRO A 449 0.93 13.47 19.95
CA PRO A 449 0.64 14.32 21.09
C PRO A 449 0.59 15.78 20.65
N ARG A 450 -0.35 16.54 21.21
CA ARG A 450 -0.52 17.96 20.89
C ARG A 450 0.77 18.75 21.11
N GLN A 451 1.13 19.60 20.14
CA GLN A 451 2.28 20.51 20.24
C GLN A 451 1.82 21.95 20.05
N GLY A 452 1.56 22.67 21.15
CA GLY A 452 1.01 24.02 21.10
C GLY A 452 -0.33 24.07 20.34
N PRO A 453 -0.43 24.83 19.23
CA PRO A 453 -1.65 24.86 18.41
C PRO A 453 -1.78 23.66 17.45
N TYR A 454 -0.73 22.86 17.27
CA TYR A 454 -0.71 21.79 16.27
C TYR A 454 -1.30 20.48 16.82
N THR A 455 -2.24 19.92 16.06
CA THR A 455 -2.90 18.62 16.32
C THR A 455 -3.46 18.06 15.00
N TYR A 456 -3.68 16.75 14.96
CA TYR A 456 -4.32 16.05 13.84
C TYR A 456 -5.78 16.49 13.67
N ALA A 457 -6.31 16.51 12.45
CA ALA A 457 -7.60 17.13 12.19
C ALA A 457 -8.82 16.39 12.78
N SER A 458 -8.77 15.06 13.02
CA SER A 458 -9.88 14.39 13.71
C SER A 458 -10.03 14.84 15.18
N ASN A 459 -8.95 15.28 15.84
CA ASN A 459 -9.03 15.96 17.14
C ASN A 459 -9.82 17.28 17.07
N ARG A 460 -9.84 17.91 15.88
CA ARG A 460 -10.61 19.13 15.58
C ARG A 460 -12.00 18.84 15.01
N GLY A 461 -12.44 17.59 15.03
CA GLY A 461 -13.77 17.18 14.55
C GLY A 461 -13.88 16.95 13.04
N LYS A 462 -12.77 16.88 12.29
CA LYS A 462 -12.82 16.44 10.88
C LYS A 462 -13.26 14.96 10.84
N THR A 463 -14.20 14.63 9.97
CA THR A 463 -14.79 13.28 9.84
C THR A 463 -14.52 12.68 8.47
N ALA A 464 -14.68 11.36 8.33
CA ALA A 464 -14.67 10.69 7.03
C ALA A 464 -15.70 11.31 6.07
N ALA A 465 -16.89 11.68 6.55
CA ALA A 465 -17.90 12.33 5.73
C ALA A 465 -17.41 13.67 5.14
N ALA A 466 -16.70 14.49 5.93
CA ALA A 466 -16.11 15.73 5.45
C ALA A 466 -15.05 15.48 4.37
N LEU A 467 -14.21 14.46 4.54
CA LEU A 467 -13.22 14.09 3.53
C LEU A 467 -13.87 13.54 2.25
N ASN A 468 -14.88 12.67 2.37
CA ASN A 468 -15.62 12.14 1.23
C ASN A 468 -16.40 13.23 0.48
N ALA A 469 -16.87 14.27 1.16
CA ALA A 469 -17.49 15.42 0.50
C ALA A 469 -16.46 16.19 -0.37
N HIS A 470 -15.22 16.31 0.11
CA HIS A 470 -14.11 16.93 -0.62
C HIS A 470 -13.65 16.09 -1.81
N THR A 471 -13.41 14.79 -1.60
CA THR A 471 -12.88 13.86 -2.61
C THR A 471 -13.96 13.23 -3.49
N LYS A 472 -15.23 13.52 -3.21
CA LYS A 472 -16.43 12.87 -3.75
C LYS A 472 -16.62 11.40 -3.34
N GLY A 473 -15.65 10.74 -2.70
CA GLY A 473 -15.79 9.35 -2.24
C GLY A 473 -16.39 8.42 -3.31
N TRP A 474 -17.39 7.64 -2.92
CA TRP A 474 -18.17 6.79 -3.84
C TRP A 474 -19.02 7.52 -4.88
N HIS A 475 -19.13 8.84 -4.79
CA HIS A 475 -19.84 9.71 -5.74
C HIS A 475 -18.94 10.26 -6.85
N LEU A 476 -17.72 9.72 -6.99
CA LEU A 476 -16.77 10.11 -8.04
C LEU A 476 -17.16 9.51 -9.40
N TYR A 477 -18.28 9.98 -9.97
CA TYR A 477 -18.83 9.49 -11.26
C TYR A 477 -18.34 10.27 -12.47
N ASP A 478 -18.08 11.57 -12.30
CA ASP A 478 -17.72 12.49 -13.38
C ASP A 478 -16.20 12.56 -13.55
N THR A 479 -15.61 11.46 -13.98
CA THR A 479 -14.17 11.34 -14.26
C THR A 479 -13.95 11.02 -15.73
N LYS A 480 -12.89 11.56 -16.33
CA LYS A 480 -12.55 11.29 -17.74
C LYS A 480 -11.27 10.49 -17.82
N ARG A 481 -11.28 9.46 -18.67
CA ARG A 481 -10.10 8.61 -18.95
C ARG A 481 -9.51 8.00 -17.67
N LEU A 482 -10.39 7.52 -16.80
CA LEU A 482 -10.03 6.90 -15.54
C LEU A 482 -10.55 5.48 -15.48
N MET A 483 -9.64 4.50 -15.52
CA MET A 483 -9.97 3.09 -15.45
C MET A 483 -9.91 2.60 -14.00
N TRP A 484 -10.99 1.96 -13.55
CA TRP A 484 -11.11 1.32 -12.24
C TRP A 484 -10.85 -0.18 -12.35
N VAL A 485 -9.91 -0.70 -11.57
CA VAL A 485 -9.62 -2.14 -11.53
C VAL A 485 -9.62 -2.59 -10.07
N ASN A 486 -10.24 -3.72 -9.73
CA ASN A 486 -10.20 -4.30 -8.39
C ASN A 486 -10.11 -5.83 -8.49
N GLY A 487 -9.48 -6.47 -7.50
CA GLY A 487 -9.64 -7.91 -7.31
C GLY A 487 -11.00 -8.26 -6.72
N GLU A 488 -11.56 -9.42 -7.08
CA GLU A 488 -12.81 -9.92 -6.52
C GLU A 488 -12.73 -10.16 -5.00
N PHE A 489 -11.58 -10.63 -4.51
CA PHE A 489 -11.34 -10.89 -3.10
C PHE A 489 -10.41 -9.86 -2.45
N ASP A 490 -10.26 -8.71 -3.09
CA ASP A 490 -9.51 -7.58 -2.53
C ASP A 490 -10.26 -7.02 -1.31
N PRO A 491 -9.66 -7.03 -0.10
CA PRO A 491 -10.32 -6.48 1.09
C PRO A 491 -10.57 -4.98 0.98
N TRP A 492 -9.78 -4.26 0.18
CA TRP A 492 -9.96 -2.83 -0.07
C TRP A 492 -11.08 -2.51 -1.08
N ARG A 493 -11.61 -3.52 -1.80
CA ARG A 493 -12.72 -3.34 -2.75
C ARG A 493 -13.94 -2.72 -2.08
N SER A 494 -14.18 -3.04 -0.80
CA SER A 494 -15.31 -2.49 -0.06
C SER A 494 -15.25 -0.97 0.10
N ALA A 495 -14.07 -0.33 -0.02
CA ALA A 495 -13.90 1.13 -0.02
C ALA A 495 -13.68 1.73 -1.42
N SER A 496 -13.63 0.90 -2.48
CA SER A 496 -13.41 1.35 -3.84
C SER A 496 -14.72 1.62 -4.60
N MET A 497 -14.61 2.07 -5.85
CA MET A 497 -15.76 2.20 -6.75
C MET A 497 -16.40 0.86 -7.14
N ALA A 498 -15.71 -0.26 -6.91
CA ALA A 498 -16.26 -1.61 -7.10
C ALA A 498 -16.97 -2.17 -5.85
N SER A 499 -17.15 -1.35 -4.81
CA SER A 499 -17.81 -1.77 -3.57
C SER A 499 -19.29 -2.12 -3.79
N VAL A 500 -19.69 -3.25 -3.22
CA VAL A 500 -21.10 -3.67 -3.13
C VAL A 500 -21.90 -2.88 -2.09
N PHE A 501 -21.22 -2.14 -1.20
CA PHE A 501 -21.84 -1.32 -0.16
C PHE A 501 -22.23 0.08 -0.64
N ARG A 502 -21.90 0.40 -1.90
CA ARG A 502 -22.30 1.65 -2.54
C ARG A 502 -23.80 1.70 -2.77
N THR A 503 -24.36 2.89 -2.65
CA THR A 503 -25.73 3.15 -3.13
C THR A 503 -25.78 2.88 -4.64
N GLY A 504 -26.53 1.87 -5.06
CA GLY A 504 -26.58 1.41 -6.46
C GLY A 504 -25.55 0.34 -6.82
N GLY A 505 -24.74 -0.12 -5.87
CA GLY A 505 -23.75 -1.17 -6.07
C GLY A 505 -22.47 -0.72 -6.78
N PRO A 506 -21.65 -1.67 -7.28
CA PRO A 506 -20.43 -1.39 -8.01
C PRO A 506 -20.65 -0.45 -9.20
N VAL A 507 -19.68 0.39 -9.54
CA VAL A 507 -19.86 1.42 -10.57
C VAL A 507 -20.02 0.73 -11.93
N PRO A 508 -21.04 1.12 -12.74
CA PRO A 508 -21.15 0.59 -14.09
C PRO A 508 -19.92 0.98 -14.92
N SER A 509 -19.40 0.02 -15.67
CA SER A 509 -18.31 0.25 -16.62
C SER A 509 -18.82 1.13 -17.77
N THR A 510 -18.08 2.21 -18.09
CA THR A 510 -18.39 3.10 -19.21
C THR A 510 -17.16 3.27 -20.12
N PRO A 511 -17.30 3.77 -21.36
CA PRO A 511 -16.14 4.04 -22.22
C PRO A 511 -15.14 5.07 -21.65
N GLN A 512 -15.59 5.98 -20.78
CA GLN A 512 -14.74 7.01 -20.17
C GLN A 512 -14.24 6.66 -18.78
N ALA A 513 -14.95 5.75 -18.11
CA ALA A 513 -14.51 5.14 -16.87
C ALA A 513 -14.76 3.63 -16.89
N PRO A 514 -13.93 2.84 -17.61
CA PRO A 514 -14.04 1.40 -17.59
C PRO A 514 -13.84 0.88 -16.17
N SER A 515 -14.65 -0.08 -15.76
CA SER A 515 -14.54 -0.74 -14.46
C SER A 515 -14.43 -2.25 -14.64
N ILE A 516 -13.40 -2.86 -14.03
CA ILE A 516 -13.12 -4.29 -14.08
C ILE A 516 -12.96 -4.82 -12.66
N VAL A 517 -13.70 -5.89 -12.34
CA VAL A 517 -13.46 -6.72 -11.15
C VAL A 517 -12.86 -8.03 -11.64
N ILE A 518 -11.65 -8.35 -11.19
CA ILE A 518 -10.88 -9.51 -11.65
C ILE A 518 -11.24 -10.73 -10.79
N PRO A 519 -11.85 -11.79 -11.36
CA PRO A 519 -12.18 -13.01 -10.63
C PRO A 519 -10.98 -13.64 -9.94
N GLY A 520 -11.15 -14.09 -8.70
CA GLY A 520 -10.08 -14.76 -7.93
C GLY A 520 -8.90 -13.89 -7.48
N ALA A 521 -8.77 -12.67 -8.00
CA ALA A 521 -7.69 -11.77 -7.65
C ALA A 521 -7.95 -11.06 -6.32
N ARG A 522 -6.87 -10.61 -5.71
CA ARG A 522 -6.82 -9.88 -4.45
C ARG A 522 -6.26 -8.48 -4.72
N HIS A 523 -5.50 -7.96 -3.76
CA HIS A 523 -5.08 -6.58 -3.76
C HIS A 523 -4.07 -6.29 -4.87
N CYS A 524 -4.43 -5.42 -5.80
CA CYS A 524 -3.56 -4.88 -6.86
C CYS A 524 -2.84 -5.95 -7.72
N ASN A 525 -3.41 -7.14 -7.89
CA ASN A 525 -2.72 -8.22 -8.62
C ASN A 525 -2.49 -7.89 -10.11
N ASP A 526 -3.26 -6.99 -10.70
CA ASP A 526 -3.06 -6.51 -12.08
C ASP A 526 -1.76 -5.73 -12.29
N LEU A 527 -1.14 -5.18 -11.23
CA LEU A 527 0.04 -4.34 -11.40
C LEU A 527 1.31 -5.11 -11.74
N ARG A 528 1.46 -6.35 -11.25
CA ARG A 528 2.65 -7.19 -11.46
C ARG A 528 2.41 -8.21 -12.57
N VAL A 529 3.31 -8.27 -13.54
CA VAL A 529 3.16 -9.17 -14.70
C VAL A 529 3.16 -10.64 -14.29
N ASN A 530 3.87 -11.02 -13.23
CA ASN A 530 3.90 -12.40 -12.74
C ASN A 530 2.54 -12.92 -12.25
N ASN A 531 1.57 -12.06 -11.94
CA ASN A 531 0.21 -12.50 -11.61
C ASN A 531 -0.58 -12.98 -12.83
N ALA A 532 -0.07 -12.80 -14.06
CA ALA A 532 -0.65 -13.32 -15.30
C ALA A 532 -0.62 -14.87 -15.40
N VAL A 533 -0.13 -15.57 -14.37
CA VAL A 533 -0.41 -17.00 -14.16
C VAL A 533 -1.92 -17.28 -14.02
N ASN A 534 -2.69 -16.26 -13.63
CA ASN A 534 -4.14 -16.26 -13.72
C ASN A 534 -4.60 -15.58 -15.03
N GLU A 535 -5.43 -16.29 -15.80
CA GLU A 535 -5.90 -15.87 -17.12
C GLU A 535 -6.72 -14.57 -17.09
N ASP A 536 -7.50 -14.33 -16.04
CA ASP A 536 -8.31 -13.11 -15.93
C ASP A 536 -7.47 -11.88 -15.54
N VAL A 537 -6.42 -12.08 -14.73
CA VAL A 537 -5.40 -11.03 -14.52
C VAL A 537 -4.72 -10.70 -15.85
N LYS A 538 -4.29 -11.70 -16.61
CA LYS A 538 -3.63 -11.50 -17.90
C LYS A 538 -4.52 -10.68 -18.86
N LYS A 539 -5.78 -11.08 -19.04
CA LYS A 539 -6.75 -10.34 -19.87
C LYS A 539 -6.96 -8.91 -19.37
N THR A 540 -6.97 -8.71 -18.06
CA THR A 540 -7.12 -7.37 -17.46
C THR A 540 -5.89 -6.50 -17.74
N GLN A 541 -4.68 -7.04 -17.62
CA GLN A 541 -3.44 -6.34 -17.99
C GLN A 541 -3.44 -5.92 -19.47
N GLU A 542 -3.81 -6.83 -20.37
CA GLU A 542 -3.95 -6.53 -21.80
C GLU A 542 -4.98 -5.42 -22.06
N ALA A 543 -6.11 -5.43 -21.34
CA ALA A 543 -7.14 -4.40 -21.43
C ALA A 543 -6.65 -3.03 -20.93
N ILE A 544 -5.91 -3.00 -19.82
CA ILE A 544 -5.29 -1.78 -19.28
C ILE A 544 -4.35 -1.17 -20.32
N ILE A 545 -3.39 -1.95 -20.82
CA ILE A 545 -2.39 -1.49 -21.80
C ILE A 545 -3.09 -0.90 -23.03
N LYS A 546 -4.06 -1.63 -23.60
CA LYS A 546 -4.81 -1.18 -24.78
C LYS A 546 -5.59 0.10 -24.51
N GLN A 547 -6.22 0.22 -23.35
CA GLN A 547 -7.02 1.40 -23.01
C GLN A 547 -6.15 2.63 -22.77
N MET A 548 -5.03 2.49 -22.06
CA MET A 548 -4.06 3.56 -21.85
C MET A 548 -3.43 4.01 -23.17
N ALA A 549 -3.08 3.07 -24.06
CA ALA A 549 -2.55 3.39 -25.38
C ALA A 549 -3.56 4.13 -26.26
N LYS A 550 -4.84 3.72 -26.23
CA LYS A 550 -5.92 4.42 -26.91
C LYS A 550 -6.01 5.87 -26.42
N TRP A 551 -6.12 6.08 -25.11
CA TRP A 551 -6.21 7.42 -24.54
C TRP A 551 -4.96 8.25 -24.84
N ALA A 552 -3.75 7.72 -24.68
CA ALA A 552 -2.52 8.44 -25.00
C ALA A 552 -2.50 8.96 -26.45
N ASN A 553 -3.03 8.18 -27.40
CA ASN A 553 -3.12 8.62 -28.80
C ASN A 553 -4.18 9.71 -29.04
N GLU A 554 -5.26 9.74 -28.24
CA GLU A 554 -6.29 10.78 -28.32
C GLU A 554 -5.76 12.18 -27.95
N PHE A 555 -4.72 12.27 -27.11
CA PHE A 555 -4.09 13.54 -26.71
C PHE A 555 -3.64 14.38 -27.91
N TYR A 556 -3.11 13.73 -28.95
CA TYR A 556 -2.60 14.43 -30.11
C TYR A 556 -3.70 14.88 -31.10
N GLY A 557 -4.90 14.28 -31.04
CA GLY A 557 -6.05 14.64 -31.88
C GLY A 557 -5.99 14.13 -33.34
N PRO A 558 -7.11 14.21 -34.10
CA PRO A 558 -7.16 13.75 -35.48
C PRO A 558 -6.35 14.69 -36.40
N GLY A 559 -5.31 14.16 -37.05
CA GLY A 559 -4.46 14.90 -38.00
C GLY A 559 -3.10 15.31 -37.46
N ARG A 560 -2.90 15.33 -36.14
CA ARG A 560 -1.56 15.33 -35.52
C ARG A 560 -1.23 13.90 -35.09
N GLY A 561 -1.09 12.99 -36.06
CA GLY A 561 -0.42 11.71 -35.76
C GLY A 561 0.94 11.97 -35.10
N ARG A 562 1.57 10.94 -34.51
CA ARG A 562 2.95 10.96 -33.96
C ARG A 562 4.03 11.34 -35.01
N ARG A 563 3.83 12.42 -35.77
CA ARG A 563 4.45 12.71 -37.07
C ARG A 563 5.85 13.29 -36.97
N HIS A 564 6.44 13.38 -35.78
CA HIS A 564 7.84 13.82 -35.61
C HIS A 564 8.73 12.77 -34.95
N LEU A 565 8.27 11.53 -34.83
CA LEU A 565 9.10 10.44 -34.34
C LEU A 565 9.49 9.56 -35.55
N PRO A 566 10.77 9.50 -35.94
CA PRO A 566 11.23 8.59 -36.99
C PRO A 566 10.86 7.17 -36.56
N LEU A 567 10.00 6.52 -37.34
CA LEU A 567 9.83 5.07 -37.26
C LEU A 567 11.14 4.46 -37.75
N THR A 568 12.03 4.07 -36.84
CA THR A 568 13.12 3.16 -37.19
C THR A 568 12.56 1.75 -37.24
N ASP A 569 12.44 1.24 -38.46
CA ASP A 569 12.18 -0.17 -38.75
C ASP A 569 13.28 -1.04 -38.11
N ALA A 570 13.02 -1.56 -36.90
CA ALA A 570 13.79 -2.67 -36.37
C ALA A 570 13.31 -3.95 -37.07
N LYS A 571 13.91 -4.24 -38.23
CA LYS A 571 13.88 -5.59 -38.80
C LYS A 571 14.52 -6.54 -37.80
N VAL A 572 13.71 -7.49 -37.34
CA VAL A 572 14.18 -8.73 -36.72
C VAL A 572 15.18 -9.41 -37.65
N ARG A 573 16.41 -9.59 -37.17
CA ARG A 573 17.32 -10.65 -37.57
C ARG A 573 17.89 -11.29 -36.32
#